data_AF-A0A3S9AI10-F1
#
_entry.id   AF-A0A3S9AI10-F1
#
_cell.length_a   1.000
_cell.length_b   1.000
_cell.length_c   1.000
_cell.angle_alpha   90.00
_cell.angle_beta   90.00
_cell.angle_gamma   90.00
#
_symmetry.space_group_name_H-M   'P 1'
#
loop_
_entity.id
_entity.type
_entity.pdbx_description
1 polymer ?
#
loop_
_entity_poly.entity_id
_entity_poly.type
_entity_poly.pdbx_seq_one_letter_code
_entity_poly.pdbx_strand_id
1 'polypeptide(L)'
;MSIGKALELIRMAKSYQCVLYWDPPDRIRFASQSLIPDELLSEVKAHKHVLIEYFKHTDRDLTPLLGRAFDGYLYCLNQMRERHSSAALSDCHVSTLYWRSTVKATLQVSNPELKLIEMLLIQSEQLKYLDDSNTALITPEQEQQKYSTDADANTAFNYLLSKHRQFVYC
;
A
#
# COMPACT_ATOMS: atom_id res chain seq x y z
N MET A 1 1.83 -19.51 -12.62
CA MET A 1 2.60 -18.69 -13.58
C MET A 1 3.50 -17.76 -12.78
N SER A 2 4.78 -17.66 -13.18
CA SER A 2 5.86 -17.29 -12.26
C SER A 2 6.04 -15.77 -12.15
N ILE A 3 5.28 -15.14 -11.25
CA ILE A 3 5.58 -13.78 -10.72
C ILE A 3 7.06 -13.66 -10.34
N GLY A 4 7.68 -14.74 -9.85
CA GLY A 4 9.10 -14.80 -9.53
C GLY A 4 10.01 -14.42 -10.70
N LYS A 5 9.71 -14.85 -11.93
CA LYS A 5 10.51 -14.49 -13.11
C LYS A 5 10.37 -13.01 -13.49
N ALA A 6 9.17 -12.42 -13.35
CA ALA A 6 9.00 -10.98 -13.55
C ALA A 6 9.83 -10.16 -12.54
N LEU A 7 9.80 -10.54 -11.27
CA LEU A 7 10.59 -9.89 -10.21
C LEU A 7 12.10 -10.03 -10.44
N GLU A 8 12.56 -11.20 -10.91
CA GLU A 8 13.96 -11.44 -11.27
C GLU A 8 14.42 -10.48 -12.38
N LEU A 9 13.61 -10.33 -13.44
CA LEU A 9 13.90 -9.44 -14.58
C LEU A 9 13.89 -7.96 -14.16
N ILE A 10 12.96 -7.55 -13.29
CA ILE A 10 12.92 -6.20 -12.72
C ILE A 10 14.18 -5.95 -11.87
N ARG A 11 14.60 -6.93 -11.07
CA ARG A 11 15.83 -6.84 -10.27
C ARG A 11 17.08 -6.73 -11.15
N MET A 12 17.13 -7.52 -12.22
CA MET A 12 18.21 -7.46 -13.22
C MET A 12 18.25 -6.11 -13.94
N ALA A 13 17.09 -5.57 -14.35
CA ALA A 13 17.02 -4.24 -14.93
C ALA A 13 17.54 -3.17 -13.97
N LYS A 14 17.16 -3.27 -12.68
CA LYS A 14 17.62 -2.35 -11.64
C LYS A 14 19.13 -2.39 -11.42
N SER A 15 19.78 -3.57 -11.47
CA SER A 15 21.25 -3.65 -11.36
C SER A 15 21.96 -2.96 -12.52
N TYR A 16 21.30 -2.84 -13.67
CA TYR A 16 21.77 -2.08 -14.84
C TYR A 16 21.28 -0.64 -14.88
N GLN A 17 20.75 -0.11 -13.76
CA GLN A 17 20.17 1.24 -13.67
C GLN A 17 19.08 1.52 -14.72
N CYS A 18 18.36 0.46 -15.11
CA CYS A 18 17.29 0.50 -16.09
C CYS A 18 15.94 0.24 -15.40
N VAL A 19 14.91 0.97 -15.83
CA VAL A 19 13.52 0.78 -15.39
C VAL A 19 12.72 0.16 -16.52
N LEU A 20 12.00 -0.92 -16.22
CA LEU A 20 11.05 -1.54 -17.14
C LEU A 20 9.65 -0.99 -16.84
N TYR A 21 8.90 -0.62 -17.89
CA TYR A 21 7.51 -0.24 -17.77
C TYR A 21 6.69 -0.79 -18.93
N TRP A 22 5.40 -1.00 -18.69
CA TRP A 22 4.49 -1.48 -19.72
C TRP A 22 3.94 -0.30 -20.51
N ASP A 23 4.07 -0.38 -21.83
CA ASP A 23 3.47 0.52 -22.81
C ASP A 23 2.37 -0.28 -23.53
N PRO A 24 1.10 -0.13 -23.10
CA PRO A 24 0.00 -0.91 -23.66
C PRO A 24 -0.11 -0.75 -25.19
N PRO A 25 -0.63 -1.77 -25.89
CA PRO A 25 -1.21 -3.00 -25.34
C PRO A 25 -0.18 -4.06 -24.98
N ASP A 26 0.93 -4.17 -25.72
CA ASP A 26 1.83 -5.31 -25.65
C ASP A 26 3.29 -4.92 -25.78
N ARG A 27 3.74 -3.78 -25.25
CA ARG A 27 5.15 -3.36 -25.33
C ARG A 27 5.74 -3.22 -23.93
N ILE A 28 6.96 -3.70 -23.75
CA ILE A 28 7.78 -3.37 -22.57
C ILE A 28 8.79 -2.34 -23.06
N ARG A 29 8.84 -1.19 -22.40
CA ARG A 29 9.82 -0.14 -22.68
C ARG A 29 10.84 -0.07 -21.55
N PHE A 30 11.97 0.51 -21.89
CA PHE A 30 13.11 0.68 -21.02
C PHE A 30 13.34 2.18 -20.82
N ALA A 31 13.48 2.60 -19.57
CA ALA A 31 13.98 3.92 -19.22
C ALA A 31 15.38 3.71 -18.63
N SER A 32 16.41 4.19 -19.33
CA SER A 32 17.81 4.04 -18.91
C SER A 32 18.60 5.26 -19.35
N GLN A 33 19.59 5.66 -18.54
CA GLN A 33 20.59 6.67 -18.90
C GLN A 33 21.81 6.06 -19.61
N SER A 34 21.90 4.71 -19.61
CA SER A 34 23.02 3.93 -20.14
C SER A 34 22.55 2.92 -21.19
N LEU A 35 23.49 2.41 -22.00
CA LEU A 35 23.21 1.33 -22.95
C LEU A 35 22.67 0.11 -22.20
N ILE A 36 21.59 -0.47 -22.72
CA ILE A 36 20.94 -1.65 -22.14
C ILE A 36 21.71 -2.90 -22.56
N PRO A 37 22.17 -3.76 -21.63
CA PRO A 37 22.91 -4.98 -21.98
C PRO A 37 22.09 -5.97 -22.80
N ASP A 38 22.73 -6.64 -23.76
CA ASP A 38 22.09 -7.64 -24.65
C ASP A 38 21.49 -8.82 -23.90
N GLU A 39 22.07 -9.19 -22.76
CA GLU A 39 21.53 -10.22 -21.86
C GLU A 39 20.13 -9.84 -21.36
N LEU A 40 19.97 -8.61 -20.84
CA LEU A 40 18.69 -8.12 -20.36
C LEU A 40 17.67 -8.01 -21.50
N LEU A 41 18.09 -7.54 -22.68
CA LEU A 41 17.22 -7.44 -23.85
C LEU A 41 16.70 -8.83 -24.27
N SER A 42 17.57 -9.83 -24.27
CA SER A 42 17.24 -11.21 -24.65
C SER A 42 16.27 -11.84 -23.64
N GLU A 43 16.54 -11.68 -22.35
CA GLU A 43 15.71 -12.19 -21.26
C GLU A 43 14.32 -11.53 -21.23
N VAL A 44 14.25 -10.20 -21.35
CA VAL A 44 12.96 -9.47 -21.44
C VAL A 44 12.17 -9.89 -22.66
N LYS A 45 12.82 -10.14 -23.81
CA LYS A 45 12.15 -10.61 -25.02
C LYS A 45 11.57 -12.02 -24.85
N ALA A 46 12.32 -12.94 -24.25
CA ALA A 46 11.88 -14.31 -24.00
C ALA A 46 10.70 -14.38 -23.00
N HIS A 47 10.71 -13.50 -21.99
CA HIS A 47 9.74 -13.54 -20.88
C HIS A 47 8.76 -12.36 -20.87
N LYS A 48 8.61 -11.69 -22.01
CA LYS A 48 7.76 -10.51 -22.20
C LYS A 48 6.33 -10.69 -21.67
N HIS A 49 5.72 -11.84 -21.93
CA HIS A 49 4.35 -12.14 -21.51
C HIS A 49 4.18 -12.11 -19.99
N VAL A 50 5.17 -12.62 -19.24
CA VAL A 50 5.17 -12.63 -17.77
C VAL A 50 5.30 -11.20 -17.23
N LEU A 51 6.14 -10.38 -17.86
CA LEU A 51 6.29 -8.96 -17.50
C LEU A 51 5.00 -8.17 -17.77
N ILE A 52 4.36 -8.37 -18.92
CA ILE A 52 3.08 -7.72 -19.24
C ILE A 52 2.00 -8.13 -18.24
N GLU A 53 1.89 -9.42 -17.91
CA GLU A 53 0.94 -9.89 -16.90
C GLU A 53 1.24 -9.27 -15.54
N TYR A 54 2.51 -9.23 -15.13
CA TYR A 54 2.93 -8.57 -13.90
C TYR A 54 2.56 -7.08 -13.88
N PHE A 55 2.87 -6.34 -14.94
CA PHE A 55 2.57 -4.90 -15.02
C PHE A 55 1.07 -4.64 -15.14
N LYS A 56 0.28 -5.49 -15.80
CA LYS A 56 -1.20 -5.41 -15.75
C LYS A 56 -1.74 -5.45 -14.32
N HIS A 57 -1.06 -6.15 -13.42
CA HIS A 57 -1.42 -6.26 -12.01
C HIS A 57 -0.75 -5.23 -11.09
N THR A 58 0.29 -4.52 -11.54
CA THR A 58 1.11 -3.63 -10.68
C THR A 58 1.20 -2.19 -11.16
N ASP A 59 1.00 -1.94 -12.46
CA ASP A 59 0.95 -0.64 -13.13
C ASP A 59 -0.49 -0.08 -13.18
N ARG A 60 -1.39 -0.67 -12.38
CA ARG A 60 -2.74 -0.14 -12.17
C ARG A 60 -2.56 1.22 -11.50
N ASP A 61 -2.94 2.29 -12.22
CA ASP A 61 -3.02 3.62 -11.61
C ASP A 61 -3.90 3.54 -10.36
N LEU A 62 -3.25 3.71 -9.20
CA LEU A 62 -3.91 3.65 -7.89
C LEU A 62 -4.61 4.97 -7.56
N THR A 63 -4.37 6.04 -8.32
CA THR A 63 -4.93 7.37 -8.05
C THR A 63 -6.47 7.35 -7.96
N PRO A 64 -7.21 6.70 -8.87
CA PRO A 64 -8.66 6.56 -8.75
C PRO A 64 -9.09 5.64 -7.59
N LEU A 65 -8.20 4.74 -7.15
CA LEU A 65 -8.46 3.85 -6.03
C LEU A 65 -8.25 4.53 -4.68
N LEU A 66 -7.39 5.54 -4.59
CA LEU A 66 -7.20 6.33 -3.37
C LEU A 66 -8.51 6.99 -2.93
N GLY A 67 -9.17 7.72 -3.83
CA GLY A 67 -10.46 8.35 -3.54
C GLY A 67 -11.52 7.34 -3.11
N ARG A 68 -11.64 6.22 -3.83
CA ARG A 68 -12.59 5.16 -3.49
C ARG A 68 -12.26 4.44 -2.17
N ALA A 69 -10.99 4.31 -1.84
CA ALA A 69 -10.57 3.71 -0.57
C ALA A 69 -10.87 4.65 0.61
N PHE A 70 -10.76 5.97 0.39
CA PHE A 70 -11.21 6.98 1.35
C PHE A 70 -12.74 6.99 1.48
N ASP A 71 -13.51 6.89 0.39
CA ASP A 71 -14.96 6.70 0.44
C ASP A 71 -15.33 5.44 1.25
N GLY A 72 -14.55 4.37 1.11
CA GLY A 72 -14.67 3.16 1.92
C GLY A 72 -14.48 3.41 3.42
N TYR A 73 -13.57 4.32 3.80
CA TYR A 73 -13.43 4.76 5.19
C TYR A 73 -14.68 5.51 5.67
N LEU A 74 -15.21 6.45 4.88
CA LEU A 74 -16.43 7.19 5.23
C LEU A 74 -17.62 6.26 5.39
N TYR A 75 -17.74 5.25 4.53
CA TYR A 75 -18.75 4.19 4.67
C TYR A 75 -18.60 3.45 6.00
N CYS A 76 -17.40 2.95 6.32
CA CYS A 76 -17.14 2.26 7.58
C CYS A 76 -17.42 3.14 8.80
N LEU A 77 -17.07 4.44 8.73
CA LEU A 77 -17.31 5.40 9.80
C LEU A 77 -18.81 5.62 10.04
N ASN A 78 -19.59 5.78 8.97
CA ASN A 78 -21.05 5.89 9.07
C ASN A 78 -21.68 4.62 9.66
N GLN A 79 -21.20 3.44 9.28
CA GLN A 79 -21.66 2.17 9.86
C GLN A 79 -21.35 2.08 11.37
N MET A 80 -20.22 2.60 11.82
CA MET A 80 -19.91 2.67 13.26
C MET A 80 -20.82 3.66 13.98
N ARG A 81 -21.11 4.82 13.38
CA ARG A 81 -22.06 5.80 13.93
C ARG A 81 -23.47 5.23 14.09
N GLU A 82 -23.97 4.51 13.08
CA GLU A 82 -25.31 3.89 13.13
C GLU A 82 -25.46 2.88 14.29
N ARG A 83 -24.39 2.13 14.59
CA ARG A 83 -24.34 1.18 15.71
C ARG A 83 -24.31 1.84 17.08
N HIS A 84 -23.81 3.08 17.16
CA HIS A 84 -23.68 3.84 18.40
C HIS A 84 -24.51 5.12 18.28
N SER A 85 -25.84 4.96 18.21
CA SER A 85 -26.87 5.92 17.79
C SER A 85 -26.93 7.29 18.52
N SER A 86 -25.93 7.62 19.33
CA SER A 86 -25.78 8.86 20.10
C SER A 86 -24.34 9.43 20.11
N ALA A 87 -23.37 8.77 19.47
CA ALA A 87 -21.98 9.22 19.44
C ALA A 87 -21.78 10.29 18.36
N ALA A 88 -21.03 11.35 18.67
CA ALA A 88 -20.57 12.28 17.66
C ALA A 88 -19.63 11.54 16.68
N LEU A 89 -19.58 11.99 15.42
CA LEU A 89 -18.65 11.43 14.43
C LEU A 89 -17.18 11.50 14.88
N SER A 90 -16.84 12.50 15.71
CA SER A 90 -15.52 12.65 16.34
C SER A 90 -15.14 11.52 17.28
N ASP A 91 -16.14 10.86 17.87
CA ASP A 91 -15.96 9.79 18.85
C ASP A 91 -16.05 8.41 18.19
N CYS A 92 -16.32 8.39 16.88
CA CYS A 92 -16.39 7.19 16.08
C CYS A 92 -15.00 6.90 15.47
N HIS A 93 -14.53 5.68 15.64
CA HIS A 93 -13.24 5.24 15.10
C HIS A 93 -13.42 3.98 14.27
N VAL A 94 -12.69 3.89 13.16
CA VAL A 94 -12.77 2.73 12.26
C VAL A 94 -11.56 1.84 12.50
N SER A 95 -11.76 0.59 12.91
CA SER A 95 -10.64 -0.35 12.99
C SER A 95 -9.97 -0.53 11.62
N THR A 96 -8.64 -0.50 11.59
CA THR A 96 -7.86 -0.71 10.36
C THR A 96 -8.16 -2.06 9.72
N LEU A 97 -8.42 -3.11 10.51
CA LEU A 97 -8.79 -4.43 9.99
C LEU A 97 -10.17 -4.39 9.31
N TYR A 98 -11.11 -3.65 9.88
CA TYR A 98 -12.44 -3.50 9.29
C TYR A 98 -12.38 -2.70 7.99
N TRP A 99 -11.63 -1.60 7.96
CA TRP A 99 -11.40 -0.84 6.74
C TRP A 99 -10.67 -1.68 5.68
N ARG A 100 -9.56 -2.34 6.03
CA ARG A 100 -8.76 -3.17 5.12
C ARG A 100 -9.61 -4.27 4.48
N SER A 101 -10.40 -4.98 5.28
CA SER A 101 -11.28 -6.04 4.76
C SER A 101 -12.36 -5.49 3.83
N THR A 102 -12.97 -4.35 4.18
CA THR A 102 -13.99 -3.66 3.38
C THR A 102 -13.42 -3.19 2.04
N VAL A 103 -12.35 -2.38 2.07
CA VAL A 103 -11.73 -1.81 0.86
C VAL A 103 -11.18 -2.90 -0.05
N LYS A 104 -10.56 -3.93 0.52
CA LYS A 104 -10.06 -5.06 -0.26
C LYS A 104 -11.17 -5.77 -1.03
N ALA A 105 -12.29 -6.07 -0.36
CA ALA A 105 -13.42 -6.74 -0.97
C ALA A 105 -14.08 -5.87 -2.06
N THR A 106 -14.29 -4.58 -1.78
CA THR A 106 -14.99 -3.67 -2.68
C THR A 106 -14.15 -3.28 -3.91
N LEU A 107 -12.86 -2.96 -3.71
CA LEU A 107 -11.98 -2.50 -4.80
C LEU A 107 -11.26 -3.65 -5.51
N GLN A 108 -11.39 -4.88 -5.00
CA GLN A 108 -10.75 -6.09 -5.53
C GLN A 108 -9.24 -5.88 -5.71
N VAL A 109 -8.60 -5.32 -4.68
CA VAL A 109 -7.15 -5.04 -4.66
C VAL A 109 -6.40 -6.17 -3.94
N SER A 110 -5.16 -6.39 -4.35
CA SER A 110 -4.24 -7.29 -3.68
C SER A 110 -3.77 -6.72 -2.33
N ASN A 111 -3.19 -7.57 -1.47
CA ASN A 111 -2.63 -7.11 -0.19
C ASN A 111 -1.52 -6.04 -0.36
N PRO A 112 -0.60 -6.15 -1.34
CA PRO A 112 0.38 -5.10 -1.59
C PRO A 112 -0.25 -3.78 -2.04
N GLU A 113 -1.21 -3.80 -2.96
CA GLU A 113 -1.92 -2.59 -3.41
C GLU A 113 -2.68 -1.93 -2.26
N LEU A 114 -3.37 -2.72 -1.43
CA LEU A 114 -4.06 -2.22 -0.25
C LEU A 114 -3.10 -1.52 0.72
N LYS A 115 -1.92 -2.11 0.96
CA LYS A 115 -0.89 -1.53 1.82
C LYS A 115 -0.34 -0.22 1.25
N LEU A 116 -0.16 -0.13 -0.06
CA LEU A 116 0.25 1.10 -0.74
C LEU A 116 -0.83 2.19 -0.65
N ILE A 117 -2.09 1.85 -0.91
CA ILE A 117 -3.24 2.76 -0.79
C ILE A 117 -3.34 3.31 0.63
N GLU A 118 -3.25 2.44 1.65
CA GLU A 118 -3.26 2.84 3.06
C GLU A 118 -2.13 3.83 3.38
N MET A 119 -0.90 3.51 2.97
CA MET A 119 0.25 4.38 3.17
C MET A 119 0.08 5.74 2.49
N LEU A 120 -0.48 5.78 1.27
CA LEU A 120 -0.71 7.02 0.52
C LEU A 120 -1.81 7.88 1.15
N LEU A 121 -2.90 7.28 1.63
CA LEU A 121 -3.95 8.01 2.37
C LEU A 121 -3.42 8.63 3.66
N ILE A 122 -2.50 7.94 4.31
CA ILE A 122 -1.85 8.39 5.53
C ILE A 122 -0.86 9.52 5.24
N GLN A 123 0.00 9.36 4.23
CA GLN A 123 0.98 10.38 3.80
C GLN A 123 0.32 11.66 3.27
N SER A 124 -0.86 11.53 2.66
CA SER A 124 -1.68 12.68 2.24
C SER A 124 -2.54 13.26 3.36
N GLU A 125 -2.32 12.82 4.60
CA GLU A 125 -3.03 13.27 5.80
C GLU A 125 -4.55 13.06 5.76
N GLN A 126 -5.08 12.21 4.88
CA GLN A 126 -6.51 11.91 4.85
C GLN A 126 -6.91 10.99 6.00
N LEU A 127 -5.99 10.12 6.44
CA LEU A 127 -6.16 9.21 7.56
C LEU A 127 -4.98 9.29 8.52
N LYS A 128 -5.23 9.18 9.82
CA LYS A 128 -4.21 8.99 10.86
C LYS A 128 -4.49 7.72 11.65
N TYR A 129 -3.44 7.09 12.17
CA TYR A 129 -3.60 6.05 13.17
C TYR A 129 -3.90 6.68 14.53
N LEU A 130 -4.75 6.06 15.32
CA LEU A 130 -4.77 6.26 16.77
C LEU A 130 -3.86 5.24 17.45
N ASP A 131 -3.04 5.73 18.37
CA ASP A 131 -2.33 4.87 19.31
C ASP A 131 -3.16 4.57 20.58
N ASP A 132 -2.60 3.75 21.48
CA ASP A 132 -3.22 3.32 22.74
C ASP A 132 -3.53 4.52 23.69
N SER A 133 -2.94 5.70 23.45
CA SER A 133 -3.21 6.94 24.20
C SER A 133 -4.16 7.88 23.46
N ASN A 134 -4.84 7.41 22.41
CA ASN A 134 -5.67 8.21 21.50
C ASN A 134 -4.91 9.39 20.87
N THR A 135 -3.59 9.27 20.73
CA THR A 135 -2.79 10.26 20.00
C THR A 135 -2.82 9.92 18.52
N ALA A 136 -3.10 10.93 17.68
CA ALA A 136 -3.11 10.76 16.24
C ALA A 136 -1.68 10.77 15.67
N LEU A 137 -1.33 9.73 14.91
CA LEU A 137 -0.02 9.55 14.30
C LEU A 137 -0.16 9.47 12.78
N ILE A 138 0.68 10.23 12.06
CA ILE A 138 0.68 10.34 10.59
C ILE A 138 1.61 9.31 9.96
N THR A 139 2.58 8.72 10.66
CA THR A 139 3.40 7.65 10.04
C THR A 139 3.80 6.55 11.03
N PRO A 140 4.12 5.33 10.54
CA PRO A 140 4.73 4.29 11.36
C PRO A 140 6.04 4.74 12.02
N GLU A 141 6.81 5.63 11.39
CA GLU A 141 8.06 6.17 11.93
C GLU A 141 7.82 7.14 13.10
N GLN A 142 6.75 7.95 13.05
CA GLN A 142 6.35 8.78 14.20
C GLN A 142 5.92 7.94 15.40
N GLU A 143 5.26 6.81 15.12
CA GLU A 143 4.96 5.79 16.13
C GLU A 143 6.26 5.21 16.70
N GLN A 144 7.19 4.76 15.85
CA GLN A 144 8.50 4.26 16.29
C GLN A 144 9.23 5.27 17.17
N GLN A 145 9.28 6.55 16.78
CA GLN A 145 9.93 7.60 17.57
C GLN A 145 9.29 7.79 18.94
N LYS A 146 7.95 7.72 19.04
CA LYS A 146 7.25 7.79 20.33
C LYS A 146 7.62 6.63 21.25
N TYR A 147 7.89 5.46 20.71
CA TYR A 147 8.24 4.26 21.48
C TYR A 147 9.76 4.00 21.55
N SER A 148 10.62 4.76 20.86
CA SER A 148 12.05 4.49 20.65
C SER A 148 12.97 4.64 21.88
N THR A 149 12.44 4.82 23.09
CA THR A 149 13.27 5.12 24.27
C THR A 149 13.71 3.91 25.10
N ASP A 150 13.44 2.67 24.70
CA ASP A 150 13.87 1.50 25.50
C ASP A 150 14.18 0.23 24.68
N ALA A 151 15.01 -0.68 25.19
CA ALA A 151 15.32 -1.95 24.51
C ALA A 151 14.10 -2.89 24.45
N ASP A 152 13.16 -2.73 25.40
CA ASP A 152 11.83 -3.35 25.38
C ASP A 152 10.92 -2.78 24.29
N ALA A 153 11.28 -1.64 23.68
CA ALA A 153 10.51 -0.99 22.62
C ALA A 153 10.44 -1.80 21.33
N ASN A 154 11.43 -2.65 21.04
CA ASN A 154 11.42 -3.46 19.82
C ASN A 154 10.40 -4.62 19.95
N THR A 155 10.24 -5.15 21.16
CA THR A 155 9.18 -6.11 21.51
C THR A 155 7.82 -5.43 21.56
N ALA A 156 7.73 -4.23 22.14
CA ALA A 156 6.53 -3.41 22.13
C ALA A 156 6.13 -2.97 20.71
N PHE A 157 7.08 -2.67 19.81
CA PHE A 157 6.82 -2.32 18.41
C PHE A 157 6.24 -3.49 17.62
N ASN A 158 6.81 -4.68 17.75
CA ASN A 158 6.24 -5.89 17.14
C ASN A 158 4.87 -6.24 17.73
N TYR A 159 4.67 -6.01 19.04
CA TYR A 159 3.38 -6.18 19.71
C TYR A 159 2.34 -5.12 19.27
N LEU A 160 2.74 -3.86 19.06
CA LEU A 160 1.91 -2.76 18.54
C LEU A 160 1.54 -2.96 17.06
N LEU A 161 2.44 -3.52 16.26
CA LEU A 161 2.14 -3.95 14.88
C LEU A 161 1.12 -5.09 14.84
N SER A 162 1.03 -5.89 15.91
CA SER A 162 0.08 -7.00 16.05
C SER A 162 -1.28 -6.61 16.66
N LYS A 163 -1.42 -5.39 17.21
CA LYS A 163 -2.64 -4.91 17.85
C LYS A 163 -3.64 -4.29 16.86
N HIS A 164 -4.92 -4.30 17.26
CA HIS A 164 -6.03 -3.79 16.45
C HIS A 164 -5.98 -2.25 16.42
N ARG A 165 -5.46 -1.68 15.33
CA ARG A 165 -5.37 -0.23 15.13
C ARG A 165 -6.73 0.37 14.73
N GLN A 166 -6.87 1.68 14.91
CA GLN A 166 -8.00 2.47 14.44
C GLN A 166 -7.54 3.65 13.58
N PHE A 167 -8.40 4.06 12.64
CA PHE A 167 -8.25 5.24 11.80
C PHE A 167 -9.11 6.39 12.30
N VAL A 168 -8.56 7.61 12.20
CA VAL A 168 -9.28 8.86 12.39
C VAL A 168 -9.09 9.76 11.17
N TYR A 169 -10.18 10.46 10.81
CA TYR A 169 -10.20 11.48 9.78
C TYR A 169 -9.49 12.76 10.25
N CYS A 170 -8.80 13.44 9.35
CA CYS A 170 -8.08 14.69 9.65
C CYS A 170 -8.82 15.92 9.17
#